data_AF-A0A7C7VPH8-F1
#
_entry.id   AF-A0A7C7VPH8-F1
#
_cell.length_a   1.000
_cell.length_b   1.000
_cell.length_c   1.000
_cell.angle_alpha   90.00
_cell.angle_beta   90.00
_cell.angle_gamma   90.00
#
_symmetry.space_group_name_H-M   'P 1'
#
loop_
_entity.id
_entity.type
_entity.pdbx_description
1 polymer ?
#
loop_
_entity_poly.entity_id
_entity_poly.type
_entity_poly.pdbx_seq_one_letter_code
_entity_poly.pdbx_strand_id
1 'polypeptide(L)' 'SDEAQIARWVDEVLAEFPKEVETYLNGKEGVANFLFGQVMRKARGKANPQVVRQVLLARLAQRKRLDEAPKLG' A
#
# COMPACT_ATOMS: atom_id res chain seq x y z
N SER A 1 -18.16 -5.13 3.04
CA SER A 1 -17.29 -6.31 3.06
C SER A 1 -15.97 -5.93 3.69
N ASP A 2 -15.32 -6.86 4.40
CA ASP A 2 -14.04 -6.66 5.09
C ASP A 2 -12.93 -6.18 4.15
N GLU A 3 -12.97 -6.61 2.88
CA GLU A 3 -12.03 -6.19 1.85
C GLU A 3 -12.11 -4.69 1.54
N ALA A 4 -13.31 -4.10 1.51
CA ALA A 4 -13.48 -2.66 1.30
C ALA A 4 -12.94 -1.84 2.48
N GLN A 5 -13.04 -2.36 3.70
CA GLN A 5 -12.48 -1.72 4.89
C GLN A 5 -10.94 -1.81 4.89
N ILE A 6 -10.39 -2.96 4.48
CA ILE A 6 -8.95 -3.15 4.31
C ILE A 6 -8.40 -2.20 3.24
N ALA A 7 -9.08 -2.10 2.09
CA ALA A 7 -8.70 -1.16 1.03
C ALA A 7 -8.66 0.29 1.53
N ARG A 8 -9.63 0.72 2.33
CA ARG A 8 -9.62 2.05 2.96
C ARG A 8 -8.41 2.26 3.88
N TRP A 9 -8.12 1.32 4.77
CA TRP A 9 -6.95 1.45 5.64
C TRP A 9 -5.64 1.47 4.87
N VAL A 10 -5.52 0.67 3.80
CA VAL A 10 -4.38 0.70 2.90
C VAL A 10 -4.26 2.07 2.24
N ASP A 11 -5.33 2.57 1.62
CA ASP A 11 -5.31 3.84 0.89
C ASP A 11 -4.98 5.02 1.83
N GLU A 12 -5.50 5.02 3.05
CA GLU A 12 -5.15 6.02 4.07
C GLU A 12 -3.68 5.93 4.51
N VAL A 13 -3.15 4.73 4.75
CA VAL A 13 -1.72 4.56 5.11
C VAL A 13 -0.82 5.02 3.96
N LEU A 14 -1.15 4.68 2.71
CA LEU A 14 -0.37 5.13 1.56
C LEU A 14 -0.41 6.67 1.41
N ALA A 15 -1.49 7.32 1.84
CA ALA A 15 -1.59 8.78 1.88
C ALA A 15 -0.82 9.42 3.07
N GLU A 16 -0.79 8.75 4.23
CA GLU A 16 -0.05 9.21 5.42
C GLU A 16 1.48 9.07 5.28
N PHE A 17 1.94 8.14 4.45
CA PHE A 17 3.36 7.80 4.27
C PHE A 17 3.84 7.98 2.82
N PRO A 18 3.73 9.19 2.23
CA PRO A 18 4.04 9.41 0.81
C PRO A 18 5.52 9.16 0.46
N LYS A 19 6.44 9.43 1.40
CA LYS A 19 7.89 9.20 1.19
C LYS A 19 8.24 7.72 1.07
N GLU A 20 7.57 6.89 1.85
CA GLU A 20 7.73 5.44 1.82
C GLU A 20 7.09 4.85 0.56
N VAL A 21 5.97 5.41 0.11
CA VAL A 21 5.39 5.08 -1.20
C VAL A 21 6.39 5.41 -2.30
N GLU A 22 6.93 6.63 -2.35
CA GLU A 22 7.94 7.02 -3.34
C GLU A 22 9.20 6.12 -3.29
N THR A 23 9.66 5.78 -2.08
CA THR A 23 10.77 4.84 -1.88
C THR A 23 10.48 3.47 -2.49
N TYR A 24 9.25 2.97 -2.34
CA TYR A 24 8.81 1.72 -2.97
C TYR A 24 8.79 1.84 -4.50
N LEU A 25 8.22 2.93 -5.02
CA LEU A 25 8.11 3.18 -6.47
C LEU A 25 9.49 3.26 -7.13
N ASN A 26 10.48 3.83 -6.43
CA ASN A 26 11.89 3.87 -6.83
C ASN A 26 12.63 2.52 -6.69
N GLY A 27 11.91 1.42 -6.48
CA GLY A 27 12.45 0.05 -6.51
C GLY A 27 12.95 -0.49 -5.17
N LYS A 28 12.86 0.26 -4.06
CA LYS A 28 13.22 -0.24 -2.73
C LYS A 28 12.03 -0.96 -2.07
N GLU A 29 11.71 -2.15 -2.57
CA GLU A 29 10.52 -2.91 -2.18
C GLU A 29 10.44 -3.26 -0.68
N GLY A 30 11.57 -3.29 0.03
CA GLY A 30 11.62 -3.59 1.47
C GLY A 30 10.78 -2.65 2.35
N VAL A 31 10.51 -1.42 1.88
CA VAL A 31 9.65 -0.46 2.60
C VAL A 31 8.18 -0.91 2.66
N ALA A 32 7.76 -1.86 1.83
CA ALA A 32 6.42 -2.44 1.88
C ALA A 32 6.11 -3.12 3.23
N ASN A 33 7.13 -3.67 3.91
CA ASN A 33 6.94 -4.27 5.24
C ASN A 33 6.64 -3.21 6.32
N PHE A 34 7.23 -2.01 6.20
CA PHE A 34 6.89 -0.89 7.08
C PHE A 34 5.45 -0.45 6.86
N LEU A 35 5.04 -0.23 5.61
CA LEU A 35 3.68 0.16 5.25
C LEU A 35 2.66 -0.90 5.72
N PHE A 36 2.97 -2.17 5.55
CA PHE A 36 2.17 -3.28 6.07
C PHE A 36 1.96 -3.18 7.59
N GLY A 37 3.02 -2.91 8.36
CA GLY A 37 2.92 -2.71 9.81
C GLY A 37 2.06 -1.51 10.21
N GLN A 38 2.05 -0.44 9.41
CA GLN A 38 1.15 0.70 9.62
C GLN A 38 -0.31 0.32 9.38
N VAL A 39 -0.60 -0.42 8.31
CA VAL A 39 -1.97 -0.89 8.03
C VAL A 39 -2.48 -1.81 9.14
N MET A 40 -1.65 -2.74 9.62
CA MET A 40 -2.02 -3.63 10.72
C MET A 40 -2.30 -2.87 12.03
N ARG A 41 -1.54 -1.82 12.33
CA ARG A 41 -1.80 -0.92 13.46
C ARG A 41 -3.12 -0.19 13.31
N LYS A 42 -3.41 0.35 12.11
CA LYS A 42 -4.67 1.04 11.82
C LYS A 42 -5.88 0.11 11.90
N ALA A 43 -5.73 -1.12 11.43
CA ALA A 43 -6.73 -2.17 11.54
C ALA A 43 -6.97 -2.65 12.98
N ARG A 44 -6.06 -2.33 13.93
CA ARG A 44 -6.14 -2.74 15.35
C ARG A 44 -6.39 -4.25 15.53
N GLY A 45 -5.77 -5.07 14.69
CA GLY A 45 -5.93 -6.53 14.70
C GLY A 45 -7.25 -7.05 14.13
N LYS A 46 -8.12 -6.19 13.58
CA LYS A 46 -9.42 -6.59 13.00
C LYS A 46 -9.35 -7.11 11.57
N ALA A 47 -8.15 -7.21 10.98
CA ALA A 47 -7.95 -7.59 9.59
C ALA A 47 -7.09 -8.84 9.48
N ASN A 48 -7.38 -9.68 8.50
CA ASN A 48 -6.53 -10.82 8.16
C ASN A 48 -5.20 -10.31 7.57
N PRO A 49 -4.03 -10.68 8.15
CA PRO A 49 -2.71 -10.25 7.67
C PRO A 49 -2.43 -10.60 6.20
N GLN A 50 -2.90 -11.76 5.72
CA GLN A 50 -2.69 -12.21 4.35
C GLN A 50 -3.44 -11.32 3.37
N VAL A 51 -4.71 -11.02 3.68
CA VAL A 51 -5.55 -10.14 2.85
C VAL A 51 -4.99 -8.71 2.85
N VAL A 52 -4.58 -8.19 4.01
CA VAL A 52 -3.93 -6.87 4.10
C VAL A 52 -2.69 -6.78 3.22
N ARG A 53 -1.83 -7.81 3.26
CA ARG A 53 -0.62 -7.87 2.43
C ARG A 53 -0.97 -7.89 0.93
N GLN A 54 -1.96 -8.69 0.52
CA GLN A 54 -2.39 -8.75 -0.87
C GLN A 54 -2.92 -7.40 -1.36
N VAL A 55 -3.83 -6.76 -0.62
CA VAL A 55 -4.39 -5.46 -1.00
C VAL A 55 -3.31 -4.38 -1.04
N LEU A 56 -2.42 -4.34 -0.05
CA LEU A 56 -1.31 -3.38 -0.02
C LEU A 56 -0.40 -3.52 -1.25
N LEU A 57 0.04 -4.74 -1.56
CA LEU A 57 0.92 -4.97 -2.72
C LEU A 57 0.20 -4.66 -4.03
N ALA A 58 -1.09 -5.00 -4.17
CA ALA A 58 -1.88 -4.66 -5.34
C ALA A 58 -1.97 -3.14 -5.56
N ARG A 59 -2.19 -2.36 -4.48
CA ARG A 59 -2.23 -0.90 -4.53
C ARG A 59 -0.88 -0.28 -4.89
N LEU A 60 0.20 -0.80 -4.32
CA LEU A 60 1.56 -0.34 -4.62
C LEU A 60 1.96 -0.66 -6.07
N ALA A 61 1.66 -1.86 -6.56
CA ALA A 61 1.91 -2.25 -7.95
C ALA A 61 1.08 -1.41 -8.93
N GLN A 62 -0.18 -1.11 -8.60
CA GLN A 62 -1.02 -0.20 -9.39
C GLN A 62 -0.39 1.19 -9.50
N ARG A 63 0.12 1.74 -8.39
CA ARG A 63 0.80 3.05 -8.37
C ARG A 63 2.11 3.02 -9.17
N LYS A 64 2.90 1.95 -9.04
CA LYS A 64 4.14 1.75 -9.81
C LYS A 64 3.87 1.75 -11.32
N ARG A 65 2.85 1.01 -11.76
CA ARG A 65 2.44 1.01 -13.17
C ARG A 65 1.99 2.39 -13.66
N LEU A 66 1.34 3.20 -12.81
CA LEU A 66 0.91 4.55 -13.18
C LEU A 66 2.07 5.54 -13.25
N ASP A 67 3.09 5.38 -12.41
CA ASP A 67 4.31 6.20 -12.43
C ASP A 67 5.21 5.86 -13.62
N GLU A 68 5.32 4.57 -13.95
CA GLU A 68 6.09 4.05 -15.09
C GLU A 68 5.35 4.14 -16.43
N ALA A 69 4.03 4.38 -16.42
CA ALA A 69 3.28 4.58 -17.65
C ALA A 69 3.93 5.73 -18.44
N PRO A 70 4.10 5.59 -19.77
CA PRO A 70 4.63 6.68 -20.57
C PRO A 70 3.78 7.91 -20.29
N LYS A 71 4.40 8.94 -19.69
CA LYS A 71 3.84 10.27 -19.57
C LYS A 71 3.69 10.75 -21.01
N LEU A 72 2.58 10.38 -21.65
CA LEU A 72 2.24 10.90 -22.97
C LEU A 72 2.23 12.42 -22.80
N GLY A 73 3.24 13.05 -23.39
CA GLY A 73 3.38 14.50 -23.45
C GLY A 73 2.25 15.13 -24.23
#